data_AF-A0A1V9XLF1-F1
#
_entry.id   AF-A0A1V9XLF1-F1
#
_cell.length_a   1.000
_cell.length_b   1.000
_cell.length_c   1.000
_cell.angle_alpha   90.00
_cell.angle_beta   90.00
_cell.angle_gamma   90.00
#
_symmetry.space_group_name_H-M   'P 1'
#
loop_
_entity.id
_entity.type
_entity.pdbx_description
1 polymer ?
#
loop_
_entity_poly.entity_id
_entity_poly.type
_entity_poly.pdbx_seq_one_letter_code
_entity_poly.pdbx_strand_id
1 'polypeptide(L)'
;MWSYINNHYRSPLHAHREWHRQYGPVLGYYFGYDPVLLVADIKHLKNILLKDFTDFTDRPDTIRNRRGAALTILTGQRWKTVRSTLTPSFTTSKLKQLSPEVGRVVDGFMDNVHKEFASGGRSVDIYQLYQALTLETICHTALGVDYGIQKDVANSKILQKVKVVFTLNFNLLSIFLSKYHDSTENFNIN
;
A
#
# COMPACT_ATOMS: atom_id res chain seq x y z
N MET A 1 -19.21 11.64 -13.00
CA MET A 1 -18.69 10.53 -13.83
C MET A 1 -18.23 11.00 -15.21
N TRP A 2 -19.09 11.62 -16.02
CA TRP A 2 -18.73 12.12 -17.37
C TRP A 2 -17.58 13.15 -17.39
N SER A 3 -17.50 14.07 -16.43
CA SER A 3 -16.37 15.02 -16.29
C SER A 3 -15.03 14.35 -16.00
N TYR A 4 -15.03 13.17 -15.37
CA TYR A 4 -13.82 12.41 -15.02
C TYR A 4 -13.31 11.56 -16.20
N ILE A 5 -14.24 11.02 -17.01
CA ILE A 5 -13.93 10.26 -18.22
C ILE A 5 -13.39 11.20 -19.31
N ASN A 6 -13.94 12.41 -19.45
CA ASN A 6 -13.54 13.33 -20.52
C ASN A 6 -12.15 13.97 -20.33
N ASN A 7 -11.44 13.66 -19.24
CA ASN A 7 -10.18 14.31 -18.85
C ASN A 7 -9.07 13.28 -18.59
N HIS A 8 -8.89 12.36 -19.54
CA HIS A 8 -8.00 11.18 -19.53
C HIS A 8 -6.52 11.40 -19.17
N TYR A 9 -6.08 12.63 -18.88
CA TYR A 9 -4.69 12.99 -18.56
C TYR A 9 -4.45 13.51 -17.14
N ARG A 10 -5.46 13.55 -16.27
CA ARG A 10 -5.29 14.09 -14.90
C ARG A 10 -5.41 12.98 -13.85
N SER A 11 -4.39 12.87 -12.98
CA SER A 11 -4.36 11.95 -11.84
C SER A 11 -5.64 12.09 -10.98
N PRO A 12 -6.16 11.00 -10.36
CA PRO A 12 -7.30 11.07 -9.45
C PRO A 12 -7.19 12.17 -8.40
N LEU A 13 -5.97 12.39 -7.87
CA LEU A 13 -5.69 13.43 -6.88
C LEU A 13 -5.96 14.84 -7.42
N HIS A 14 -5.69 15.07 -8.71
CA HIS A 14 -5.94 16.36 -9.34
C HIS A 14 -7.44 16.64 -9.44
N ALA A 15 -8.22 15.64 -9.86
CA ALA A 15 -9.68 15.75 -9.94
C ALA A 15 -10.30 15.96 -8.55
N HIS A 16 -9.86 15.21 -7.54
CA HIS A 16 -10.27 15.41 -6.15
C HIS A 16 -9.99 16.82 -5.64
N ARG A 17 -8.80 17.38 -5.94
CA ARG A 17 -8.44 18.74 -5.56
C ARG A 17 -9.34 19.79 -6.23
N GLU A 18 -9.65 19.61 -7.51
CA GLU A 18 -10.52 20.56 -8.21
C GLU A 18 -11.96 20.50 -7.71
N TRP A 19 -12.51 19.30 -7.48
CA TRP A 19 -13.84 19.15 -6.91
C TRP A 19 -13.92 19.68 -5.49
N HIS A 20 -12.88 19.47 -4.67
CA HIS A 20 -12.78 20.09 -3.36
C HIS A 20 -12.88 21.63 -3.44
N ARG A 21 -12.20 22.24 -4.43
CA ARG A 21 -12.24 23.70 -4.64
C ARG A 21 -13.62 24.19 -5.07
N GLN A 22 -14.32 23.42 -5.90
CA GLN A 22 -15.61 23.80 -6.46
C GLN A 22 -16.79 23.54 -5.52
N TYR A 23 -16.81 22.38 -4.86
CA TYR A 23 -17.95 21.88 -4.09
C TYR A 23 -17.72 21.88 -2.57
N GLY A 24 -16.50 22.19 -2.14
CA GLY A 24 -16.12 22.26 -0.73
C GLY A 24 -15.50 20.97 -0.19
N PRO A 25 -15.26 20.92 1.13
CA PRO A 25 -14.43 19.89 1.78
C PRO A 25 -15.12 18.53 1.95
N VAL A 26 -16.43 18.45 1.75
CA VAL A 26 -17.20 17.20 1.81
C VAL A 26 -18.06 17.11 0.57
N LEU A 27 -17.82 16.10 -0.27
CA LEU A 27 -18.57 15.91 -1.51
C LEU A 27 -18.76 14.44 -1.84
N GLY A 28 -19.90 14.11 -2.45
CA GLY A 28 -20.20 12.78 -2.97
C GLY A 28 -19.92 12.71 -4.47
N TYR A 29 -19.35 11.62 -4.93
CA TYR A 29 -19.24 11.31 -6.35
C TYR A 29 -19.40 9.80 -6.59
N TYR A 30 -19.78 9.42 -7.80
CA TYR A 30 -19.84 8.02 -8.20
C TYR A 30 -18.53 7.59 -8.84
N PHE A 31 -17.92 6.54 -8.29
CA PHE A 31 -16.82 5.80 -8.92
C PHE A 31 -17.39 4.54 -9.54
N GLY A 32 -17.91 4.67 -10.76
CA GLY A 32 -18.75 3.62 -11.31
C GLY A 32 -20.14 3.61 -10.74
N TYR A 33 -20.60 2.43 -10.36
CA TYR A 33 -21.87 2.26 -9.67
C TYR A 33 -21.73 2.47 -8.15
N ASP A 34 -20.49 2.54 -7.64
CA ASP A 34 -20.23 2.74 -6.22
C ASP A 34 -20.33 4.22 -5.85
N PRO A 35 -21.21 4.61 -4.92
CA PRO A 35 -21.17 5.94 -4.33
C PRO A 35 -19.93 6.08 -3.43
N VAL A 36 -19.20 7.18 -3.60
CA VAL A 36 -18.00 7.51 -2.81
C VAL A 36 -18.19 8.87 -2.17
N LEU A 37 -17.97 8.93 -0.86
CA LEU A 37 -17.93 10.18 -0.10
C LEU A 37 -16.46 10.60 0.08
N LEU A 38 -16.09 11.74 -0.51
CA LEU A 38 -14.80 12.39 -0.28
C LEU A 38 -14.93 13.32 0.92
N VAL A 39 -14.12 13.07 1.94
CA VAL A 39 -14.07 13.86 3.18
C VAL A 39 -12.67 14.44 3.33
N ALA A 40 -12.57 15.77 3.25
CA ALA A 40 -11.33 16.54 3.42
C ALA A 40 -11.39 17.52 4.60
N ASP A 41 -12.48 17.52 5.37
CA ASP A 41 -12.61 18.33 6.59
C ASP A 41 -11.97 17.64 7.81
N ILE A 42 -11.12 18.36 8.53
CA ILE A 42 -10.35 17.84 9.67
C ILE A 42 -11.26 17.35 10.81
N LYS A 43 -12.39 18.01 11.07
CA LYS A 43 -13.29 17.61 12.17
C LYS A 43 -13.93 16.26 11.86
N HIS A 44 -14.41 16.09 10.64
CA HIS A 44 -14.99 14.82 10.19
C HIS A 44 -13.94 13.72 10.09
N LEU A 45 -12.74 14.02 9.57
CA LEU A 45 -11.62 13.06 9.53
C LEU A 45 -11.22 12.59 10.93
N LYS A 46 -11.21 13.48 11.94
CA LYS A 46 -10.95 13.07 13.33
C LYS A 46 -12.03 12.14 13.87
N ASN A 47 -13.30 12.38 13.57
CA ASN A 47 -14.37 11.46 13.98
C ASN A 47 -14.18 10.09 13.30
N ILE A 48 -14.03 10.06 11.98
CA ILE A 48 -13.89 8.82 11.18
C ILE A 48 -12.63 8.03 11.56
N LEU A 49 -11.47 8.69 11.69
CA LEU A 49 -10.17 8.00 11.87
C LEU A 49 -9.83 7.71 13.32
N LEU A 50 -10.47 8.38 14.29
CA LEU A 50 -10.13 8.24 15.72
C LEU A 50 -11.31 7.75 16.56
N LYS A 51 -12.46 8.43 16.51
CA LYS A 51 -13.60 8.11 17.38
C LYS A 51 -14.36 6.89 16.89
N ASP A 52 -14.72 6.90 15.61
CA ASP A 52 -15.64 5.95 14.99
C ASP A 52 -14.88 4.94 14.11
N PHE A 53 -13.56 4.82 14.29
CA PHE A 53 -12.68 4.01 13.44
C PHE A 53 -13.13 2.55 13.31
N THR A 54 -13.78 2.00 14.34
CA THR A 54 -14.30 0.62 14.34
C THR A 54 -15.39 0.36 13.30
N ASP A 55 -16.03 1.41 12.80
CA ASP A 55 -17.09 1.36 11.80
C ASP A 55 -16.53 1.56 10.38
N PHE A 56 -15.32 2.11 10.26
CA PHE A 56 -14.63 2.41 8.99
C PHE A 56 -13.39 1.52 8.77
N THR A 57 -13.42 0.27 9.25
CA THR A 57 -12.27 -0.65 9.19
C THR A 57 -12.02 -1.23 7.82
N ASP A 58 -13.08 -1.40 7.03
CA ASP A 58 -13.02 -2.13 5.78
C ASP A 58 -12.38 -1.28 4.67
N ARG A 59 -11.85 -1.95 3.65
CA ARG A 59 -11.17 -1.30 2.52
C ARG A 59 -11.95 -1.61 1.24
N PRO A 60 -12.07 -0.64 0.32
CA PRO A 60 -12.77 -0.88 -0.92
C PRO A 60 -12.05 -1.98 -1.71
N ASP A 61 -12.83 -2.92 -2.24
CA ASP A 61 -12.34 -4.05 -3.04
C ASP A 61 -11.84 -3.55 -4.41
N THR A 62 -10.68 -2.93 -4.37
CA THR A 62 -9.96 -2.36 -5.52
C THR A 62 -8.82 -3.26 -5.96
N ILE A 63 -8.57 -4.36 -5.23
CA ILE A 63 -7.48 -5.31 -5.45
C ILE A 63 -8.06 -6.73 -5.54
N ARG A 64 -9.03 -6.93 -6.44
CA ARG A 64 -9.82 -8.18 -6.51
C ARG A 64 -9.08 -9.43 -7.03
N ASN A 65 -7.75 -9.38 -7.15
CA ASN A 65 -6.96 -10.57 -7.47
C ASN A 65 -6.07 -11.04 -6.31
N ARG A 66 -6.18 -10.43 -5.12
CA ARG A 66 -5.54 -10.98 -3.93
C ARG A 66 -6.59 -11.70 -3.09
N ARG A 67 -6.84 -12.97 -3.41
CA ARG A 67 -7.40 -13.91 -2.43
C ARG A 67 -6.30 -14.20 -1.43
N GLY A 68 -6.48 -13.80 -0.16
CA GLY A 68 -5.44 -14.03 0.84
C GLY A 68 -5.87 -13.63 2.25
N ALA A 69 -5.30 -14.29 3.25
CA ALA A 69 -5.50 -13.97 4.66
C ALA A 69 -4.66 -12.77 5.13
N ALA A 70 -4.21 -11.91 4.21
CA ALA A 70 -3.42 -10.75 4.55
C ALA A 70 -4.29 -9.71 5.26
N LEU A 71 -3.75 -9.08 6.30
CA LEU A 71 -4.46 -8.07 7.10
C LEU A 71 -4.98 -6.89 6.26
N THR A 72 -4.36 -6.60 5.12
CA THR A 72 -4.76 -5.52 4.21
C THR A 72 -6.00 -5.86 3.37
N ILE A 73 -6.45 -7.11 3.39
CA ILE A 73 -7.56 -7.63 2.56
C ILE A 73 -8.74 -8.07 3.43
N LEU A 74 -8.45 -8.62 4.62
CA LEU A 74 -9.50 -9.05 5.55
C LEU A 74 -10.44 -7.88 5.91
N THR A 75 -11.72 -8.20 6.09
CA THR A 75 -12.77 -7.26 6.52
C THR A 75 -13.46 -7.75 7.79
N GLY A 76 -14.21 -6.85 8.43
CA GLY A 76 -15.08 -7.17 9.57
C GLY A 76 -14.38 -7.88 10.73
N GLN A 77 -15.04 -8.88 11.31
CA GLN A 77 -14.55 -9.55 12.53
C GLN A 77 -13.22 -10.28 12.32
N ARG A 78 -13.00 -10.87 11.14
CA ARG A 78 -11.74 -11.56 10.83
C ARG A 78 -10.56 -10.59 10.84
N TRP A 79 -10.74 -9.41 10.26
CA TRP A 79 -9.74 -8.35 10.32
C TRP A 79 -9.45 -7.92 11.76
N LYS A 80 -10.52 -7.71 12.57
CA LYS A 80 -10.40 -7.31 13.98
C LYS A 80 -9.57 -8.34 14.76
N THR A 81 -9.87 -9.63 14.62
CA THR A 81 -9.13 -10.71 15.29
C THR A 81 -7.67 -10.78 14.87
N VAL A 82 -7.37 -10.77 13.57
CA VAL A 82 -5.96 -10.85 13.11
C VAL A 82 -5.18 -9.61 13.55
N ARG A 83 -5.78 -8.41 13.47
CA ARG A 83 -5.15 -7.17 13.94
C ARG A 83 -4.85 -7.23 15.43
N SER A 84 -5.81 -7.65 16.26
CA SER A 84 -5.60 -7.73 17.71
C SER A 84 -4.50 -8.71 18.09
N THR A 85 -4.36 -9.81 17.34
CA THR A 85 -3.29 -10.79 17.56
C THR A 85 -1.91 -10.26 17.16
N LEU A 86 -1.81 -9.49 16.07
CA LEU A 86 -0.53 -8.97 15.58
C LEU A 86 -0.04 -7.71 16.30
N THR A 87 -0.96 -6.86 16.78
CA THR A 87 -0.62 -5.55 17.38
C THR A 87 0.41 -5.62 18.52
N PRO A 88 0.35 -6.59 19.46
CA PRO A 88 1.32 -6.71 20.55
C PRO A 88 2.77 -6.94 20.09
N SER A 89 2.98 -7.47 18.88
CA SER A 89 4.32 -7.67 18.32
C SER A 89 5.01 -6.37 17.89
N PHE A 90 4.25 -5.27 17.74
CA PHE A 90 4.75 -3.97 17.29
C PHE A 90 4.84 -2.92 18.41
N THR A 91 5.04 -3.37 19.65
CA THR A 91 5.27 -2.44 20.78
C THR A 91 6.66 -1.80 20.69
N THR A 92 6.83 -0.61 21.28
CA THR A 92 8.11 0.09 21.35
C THR A 92 9.24 -0.79 21.92
N SER A 93 8.94 -1.62 22.92
CA SER A 93 9.92 -2.55 23.50
C SER A 93 10.39 -3.60 22.49
N LYS A 94 9.46 -4.19 21.72
CA LYS A 94 9.78 -5.16 20.67
C LYS A 94 10.54 -4.51 19.51
N LEU A 95 10.14 -3.31 19.09
CA LEU A 95 10.87 -2.56 18.05
C LEU A 95 12.30 -2.22 18.49
N LYS A 96 12.52 -1.85 19.76
CA LYS A 96 13.87 -1.63 20.31
C LYS A 96 14.73 -2.90 20.24
N GLN A 97 14.15 -4.08 20.49
CA GLN A 97 14.86 -5.36 20.37
C GLN A 97 15.29 -5.66 18.93
N LEU A 98 14.54 -5.17 17.92
CA LEU A 98 14.90 -5.33 16.50
C LEU A 98 15.96 -4.34 16.03
N SER A 99 16.18 -3.23 16.76
CA SER A 99 17.07 -2.14 16.35
C SER A 99 18.50 -2.57 15.98
N PRO A 100 19.16 -3.50 16.69
CA PRO A 100 20.51 -3.95 16.32
C PRO A 100 20.53 -4.64 14.95
N GLU A 101 19.49 -5.42 14.64
CA GLU A 101 19.39 -6.13 13.36
C GLU A 101 19.11 -5.16 12.22
N VAL A 102 18.21 -4.21 12.43
CA VAL A 102 17.99 -3.11 11.46
C VAL A 102 19.30 -2.34 11.22
N GLY A 103 20.09 -2.08 12.27
CA GLY A 103 21.39 -1.44 12.16
C GLY A 103 22.33 -2.16 11.21
N ARG A 104 22.46 -3.49 11.34
CA ARG A 104 23.30 -4.31 10.44
C ARG A 104 22.86 -4.22 8.98
N VAL A 105 21.54 -4.27 8.74
CA VAL A 105 20.99 -4.16 7.38
C VAL A 105 21.25 -2.77 6.78
N VAL A 106 21.22 -1.73 7.63
CA VAL A 106 21.56 -0.34 7.25
C VAL A 106 23.05 -0.16 6.99
N ASP A 107 23.94 -0.82 7.74
CA ASP A 107 25.37 -0.77 7.49
C ASP A 107 25.69 -1.29 6.08
N GLY A 108 25.09 -2.43 5.69
CA GLY A 108 25.21 -2.97 4.33
C GLY A 108 24.65 -2.05 3.24
N PHE A 109 23.59 -1.30 3.55
CA PHE A 109 23.06 -0.27 2.66
C PHE A 109 24.07 0.87 2.46
N MET A 110 24.67 1.36 3.55
CA MET A 110 25.66 2.43 3.50
C MET A 110 26.91 2.01 2.72
N ASP A 111 27.36 0.76 2.88
CA ASP A 111 28.45 0.20 2.08
C ASP A 111 28.15 0.23 0.58
N ASN A 112 26.92 -0.13 0.19
CA ASN A 112 26.50 -0.09 -1.20
C ASN A 112 26.41 1.33 -1.74
N VAL A 113 25.90 2.28 -0.94
CA VAL A 113 25.90 3.70 -1.31
C VAL A 113 27.34 4.19 -1.52
N HIS A 114 28.27 3.88 -0.61
CA HIS A 114 29.67 4.27 -0.74
C HIS A 114 30.34 3.66 -1.99
N LYS A 115 30.05 2.40 -2.32
CA LYS A 115 30.58 1.76 -3.54
C LYS A 115 30.12 2.46 -4.82
N GLU A 116 28.86 2.88 -4.89
CA GLU A 116 28.31 3.61 -6.06
C GLU A 116 28.95 5.00 -6.23
N PHE A 117 29.30 5.69 -5.13
CA PHE A 117 30.06 6.93 -5.23
C PHE A 117 31.52 6.69 -5.61
N ALA A 118 32.16 5.65 -5.05
CA ALA A 118 33.56 5.33 -5.31
C ALA A 118 33.82 4.88 -6.76
N SER A 119 32.82 4.32 -7.45
CA SER A 119 32.91 3.92 -8.87
C SER A 119 32.87 5.10 -9.86
N GLY A 120 32.87 6.34 -9.36
CA GLY A 120 32.80 7.56 -10.17
C GLY A 120 31.38 8.05 -10.45
N GLY A 121 30.38 7.46 -9.80
CA GLY A 121 29.00 7.90 -9.87
C GLY A 121 28.83 9.31 -9.28
N ARG A 122 28.36 10.27 -10.08
CA ARG A 122 27.92 11.59 -9.60
C ARG A 122 26.54 11.56 -8.93
N SER A 123 25.82 10.46 -9.09
CA SER A 123 24.45 10.26 -8.62
C SER A 123 24.19 8.77 -8.40
N VAL A 124 23.45 8.44 -7.37
CA VAL A 124 23.07 7.06 -7.02
C VAL A 124 21.56 6.89 -7.24
N ASP A 125 21.14 5.83 -7.92
CA ASP A 125 19.73 5.42 -7.91
C ASP A 125 19.38 4.83 -6.54
N ILE A 126 19.00 5.72 -5.63
CA ILE A 126 18.66 5.36 -4.26
C ILE A 126 17.38 4.52 -4.18
N TYR A 127 16.51 4.58 -5.21
CA TYR A 127 15.23 3.88 -5.18
C TYR A 127 15.44 2.37 -5.15
N GLN A 128 16.33 1.85 -6.00
CA GLN A 128 16.64 0.43 -6.03
C GLN A 128 17.31 -0.04 -4.72
N LEU A 129 18.20 0.76 -4.15
CA LEU A 129 18.85 0.46 -2.87
C LEU A 129 17.84 0.46 -1.71
N TYR A 130 16.91 1.42 -1.67
CA TYR A 130 15.85 1.44 -0.66
C TYR A 130 14.90 0.23 -0.76
N GLN A 131 14.58 -0.20 -1.99
CA GLN A 131 13.78 -1.40 -2.18
C GLN A 131 14.48 -2.64 -1.59
N ALA A 132 15.78 -2.78 -1.80
CA ALA A 132 16.59 -3.85 -1.22
C ALA A 132 16.66 -3.76 0.31
N LEU A 133 17.02 -2.57 0.84
CA LEU A 133 17.08 -2.29 2.28
C LEU A 133 15.76 -2.64 2.98
N THR A 134 14.63 -2.19 2.42
CA THR A 134 13.31 -2.41 3.02
C THR A 134 12.96 -3.89 3.05
N LEU A 135 13.18 -4.60 1.93
CA LEU A 135 12.85 -6.01 1.85
C LEU A 135 13.76 -6.85 2.76
N GLU A 136 15.06 -6.56 2.79
CA GLU A 136 16.00 -7.27 3.65
C GLU A 136 15.71 -7.02 5.13
N THR A 137 15.35 -5.79 5.50
CA THR A 137 14.89 -5.47 6.85
C THR A 137 13.69 -6.33 7.25
N ILE A 138 12.70 -6.50 6.37
CA ILE A 138 11.54 -7.36 6.64
C ILE A 138 11.96 -8.83 6.76
N CYS A 139 12.82 -9.32 5.86
CA CYS A 139 13.28 -10.70 5.89
C CYS A 139 14.04 -11.03 7.19
N HIS A 140 14.95 -10.15 7.63
CA HIS A 140 15.69 -10.34 8.86
C HIS A 140 14.81 -10.18 10.11
N THR A 141 14.03 -9.11 10.20
CA THR A 141 13.30 -8.79 11.44
C THR A 141 12.00 -9.58 11.62
N ALA A 142 11.23 -9.79 10.55
CA ALA A 142 9.93 -10.44 10.63
C ALA A 142 9.97 -11.93 10.28
N LEU A 143 10.89 -12.35 9.40
CA LEU A 143 11.00 -13.75 8.95
C LEU A 143 12.20 -14.50 9.55
N GLY A 144 13.20 -13.79 10.08
CA GLY A 144 14.43 -14.39 10.57
C GLY A 144 15.28 -15.05 9.47
N VAL A 145 15.17 -14.58 8.22
CA VAL A 145 15.87 -15.15 7.07
C VAL A 145 16.79 -14.12 6.42
N ASP A 146 18.01 -14.53 6.14
CA ASP A 146 18.97 -13.77 5.33
C ASP A 146 18.98 -14.29 3.89
N TYR A 147 18.51 -13.46 2.95
CA TYR A 147 18.57 -13.75 1.51
C TYR A 147 19.75 -13.07 0.81
N GLY A 148 20.57 -12.29 1.53
CA GLY A 148 21.67 -11.52 0.96
C GLY A 148 21.22 -10.56 -0.15
N ILE A 149 20.08 -9.89 0.04
CA ILE A 149 19.40 -9.12 -1.02
C ILE A 149 20.27 -7.95 -1.46
N GLN A 150 20.94 -7.28 -0.51
CA GLN A 150 21.83 -6.17 -0.79
C GLN A 150 23.19 -6.57 -1.37
N LYS A 151 23.56 -7.86 -1.34
CA LYS A 151 24.83 -8.32 -1.95
C LYS A 151 24.78 -8.31 -3.47
N ASP A 152 23.61 -8.59 -4.04
CA ASP A 152 23.35 -8.54 -5.47
C ASP A 152 21.91 -8.05 -5.72
N VAL A 153 21.75 -6.73 -5.64
CA VAL A 153 20.45 -6.07 -5.77
C VAL A 153 19.85 -6.28 -7.18
N ALA A 154 20.67 -6.38 -8.22
CA ALA A 154 20.22 -6.54 -9.59
C ALA A 154 19.61 -7.93 -9.82
N ASN A 155 20.27 -8.98 -9.33
CA ASN A 155 19.88 -10.38 -9.58
C ASN A 155 19.04 -11.01 -8.45
N SER A 156 18.69 -10.26 -7.41
CA SER A 156 17.86 -10.77 -6.32
C SER A 156 16.46 -11.19 -6.80
N LYS A 157 16.25 -12.51 -6.96
CA LYS A 157 14.99 -13.11 -7.42
C LYS A 157 13.80 -12.74 -6.53
N ILE A 158 14.02 -12.68 -5.21
CA ILE A 158 12.97 -12.30 -4.25
C ILE A 158 12.58 -10.84 -4.42
N LEU A 159 13.56 -9.95 -4.60
CA LEU A 159 13.31 -8.53 -4.82
C LEU A 159 12.50 -8.32 -6.11
N GLN A 160 12.89 -8.96 -7.21
CA GLN A 160 12.15 -8.84 -8.48
C GLN A 160 10.71 -9.33 -8.36
N LYS A 161 10.46 -10.47 -7.68
CA LYS A 161 9.11 -10.97 -7.43
C LYS A 161 8.28 -10.00 -6.58
N VAL A 162 8.87 -9.42 -5.54
CA VAL A 162 8.19 -8.44 -4.67
C VAL A 162 7.88 -7.15 -5.43
N LYS A 163 8.76 -6.67 -6.31
CA LYS A 163 8.49 -5.48 -7.14
C LYS A 163 7.20 -5.66 -7.95
N VAL A 164 6.98 -6.84 -8.56
CA VAL A 164 5.75 -7.13 -9.31
C VAL A 164 4.49 -6.99 -8.44
N VAL A 165 4.57 -7.38 -7.16
CA VAL A 165 3.46 -7.22 -6.21
C VAL A 165 3.14 -5.74 -5.96
N PHE A 166 4.13 -4.85 -5.98
CA PHE A 166 3.93 -3.41 -5.74
C PHE A 166 3.72 -2.58 -7.01
N THR A 167 3.98 -3.15 -8.19
CA THR A 167 3.61 -2.55 -9.48
C THR A 167 2.10 -2.71 -9.72
N LEU A 168 1.31 -1.85 -9.07
CA LEU A 168 -0.13 -1.77 -9.29
C LEU A 168 -0.42 -1.02 -10.60
N ASN A 169 -0.74 -1.75 -11.67
CA ASN A 169 -1.36 -1.17 -12.84
C ASN A 169 -2.84 -0.89 -12.54
N PHE A 170 -3.15 0.32 -12.07
CA PHE A 170 -4.52 0.81 -11.88
C PHE A 170 -5.17 1.08 -13.25
N ASN A 171 -5.52 0.02 -13.98
CA ASN A 171 -6.40 0.17 -15.12
C ASN A 171 -7.84 0.26 -14.62
N LEU A 172 -8.42 1.46 -14.68
CA LEU A 172 -9.81 1.71 -14.30
C LEU A 172 -10.74 0.71 -14.99
N LEU A 173 -10.54 0.44 -16.28
CA LEU A 173 -11.35 -0.50 -17.05
C LEU A 173 -11.28 -1.92 -16.46
N SER A 174 -10.10 -2.36 -16.00
CA SER A 174 -9.99 -3.66 -15.33
C SER A 174 -10.73 -3.71 -13.99
N ILE A 175 -10.76 -2.61 -13.23
CA ILE A 175 -11.52 -2.52 -11.98
C ILE A 175 -13.03 -2.55 -12.27
N PHE A 176 -13.46 -1.83 -13.30
CA PHE A 176 -14.85 -1.81 -13.77
C PHE A 176 -15.36 -3.17 -14.25
N LEU A 177 -14.63 -3.81 -15.17
CA LEU A 177 -14.99 -5.13 -15.71
C LEU A 177 -14.96 -6.21 -14.64
N SER A 178 -13.99 -6.13 -13.73
CA SER A 178 -13.93 -6.97 -12.56
C SER A 178 -15.25 -6.85 -11.78
N LYS A 179 -15.60 -5.67 -11.26
CA LYS A 179 -16.81 -5.51 -10.44
C LYS A 179 -18.11 -5.95 -11.12
N TYR A 180 -18.24 -5.75 -12.44
CA TYR A 180 -19.40 -6.24 -13.20
C TYR A 180 -19.57 -7.77 -13.15
N HIS A 181 -18.46 -8.52 -13.27
CA HIS A 181 -18.48 -9.98 -13.22
C HIS A 181 -18.94 -10.56 -11.86
N ASP A 182 -18.60 -9.92 -10.73
CA ASP A 182 -19.09 -10.35 -9.40
C ASP A 182 -20.60 -10.15 -9.26
N SER A 183 -21.12 -9.04 -9.80
CA SER A 183 -22.54 -8.75 -9.72
C SER A 183 -23.36 -9.80 -10.46
N THR A 184 -22.81 -10.41 -11.52
CA THR A 184 -23.47 -11.49 -12.27
C THR A 184 -23.36 -12.85 -11.58
N GLU A 185 -22.28 -13.13 -10.86
CA GLU A 185 -22.16 -14.39 -10.08
C GLU A 185 -23.06 -14.38 -8.85
N ASN A 186 -23.18 -13.26 -8.14
CA ASN A 186 -24.08 -13.13 -6.98
C ASN A 186 -25.57 -13.12 -7.36
N PHE A 187 -25.91 -12.88 -8.63
CA PHE A 187 -27.30 -12.98 -9.14
C PHE A 187 -27.72 -14.40 -9.51
N ASN A 188 -26.75 -15.30 -9.77
CA ASN A 188 -27.01 -16.71 -10.15
C ASN A 188 -27.07 -17.67 -8.94
N ILE A 189 -27.07 -17.14 -7.72
CA ILE A 189 -27.26 -17.89 -6.48
C ILE A 189 -28.52 -17.36 -5.78
N ASN A 190 -29.67 -17.53 -6.42
CA ASN A 190 -31.01 -17.50 -5.82
C ASN A 190 -31.96 -18.32 -6.69
#